data_AF-A0A4Y2TV35-F1
#
_entry.id   AF-A0A4Y2TV35-F1
#
_cell.length_a   1.000
_cell.length_b   1.000
_cell.length_c   1.000
_cell.angle_alpha   90.00
_cell.angle_beta   90.00
_cell.angle_gamma   90.00
#
_symmetry.space_group_name_H-M   'P 1'
#
loop_
_entity.id
_entity.type
_entity.pdbx_description
1 polymer ?
#
loop_
_entity_poly.entity_id
_entity_poly.type
_entity_poly.pdbx_seq_one_letter_code
_entity_poly.pdbx_strand_id
1 'polypeptide(L)'
;MKLTTSSTHDLRYHALPHASCFRDLGTSDYNFFPHMRKWLTGMEFASNVEVTAGTNACCGELDKSFNMGMVESLEHQWTKCIISKGDFAQK
;
A
#
# COMPACT_ATOMS: atom_id res chain seq x y z
N MET A 1 0.37 -1.55 11.10
CA MET A 1 -0.42 -2.77 11.43
C MET A 1 0.33 -3.57 12.48
N LYS A 2 -0.27 -3.85 13.65
CA LYS A 2 0.26 -4.89 14.56
C LYS A 2 -0.28 -6.23 14.07
N LEU A 3 0.44 -6.90 13.18
CA LEU A 3 0.24 -8.34 13.00
C LEU A 3 0.71 -9.01 14.29
N THR A 4 -0.21 -9.64 15.00
CA THR A 4 0.15 -10.45 16.18
C THR A 4 0.85 -11.71 15.69
N THR A 5 2.09 -11.91 16.11
CA THR A 5 2.94 -13.04 15.69
C THR A 5 2.30 -14.41 15.88
N SER A 6 1.35 -14.54 16.82
CA SER A 6 0.59 -15.78 17.03
C SER A 6 -0.32 -16.12 15.84
N SER A 7 -1.06 -15.14 15.29
CA SER A 7 -2.01 -15.42 14.21
C SER A 7 -1.33 -15.65 12.86
N THR A 8 -0.15 -15.05 12.62
CA THR A 8 0.63 -15.32 11.41
C THR A 8 1.19 -16.75 11.39
N HIS A 9 1.60 -17.27 12.55
CA HIS A 9 2.11 -18.64 12.68
C HIS A 9 1.00 -19.66 12.40
N ASP A 10 -0.18 -19.47 12.99
CA ASP A 10 -1.33 -20.35 12.82
C ASP A 10 -1.82 -20.39 11.37
N LEU A 11 -1.75 -19.25 10.66
CA LEU A 11 -2.08 -19.13 9.25
C LEU A 11 -0.91 -19.45 8.30
N ARG A 12 0.27 -19.81 8.85
CA ARG A 12 1.50 -20.12 8.11
C ARG A 12 1.98 -19.02 7.16
N TYR A 13 1.65 -17.77 7.45
CA TYR A 13 2.17 -16.64 6.69
C TYR A 13 3.61 -16.33 7.10
N HIS A 14 4.47 -16.15 6.10
CA HIS A 14 5.81 -15.61 6.33
C HIS A 14 5.74 -14.08 6.42
N ALA A 15 5.93 -13.53 7.62
CA ALA A 15 5.99 -12.10 7.83
C ALA A 15 7.33 -11.56 7.31
N LEU A 16 7.29 -10.72 6.27
CA LEU A 16 8.48 -10.05 5.76
C LEU A 16 8.96 -8.99 6.77
N PRO A 17 10.29 -8.83 6.95
CA PRO A 17 10.83 -7.77 7.78
C PRO A 17 10.46 -6.40 7.20
N HIS A 18 9.89 -5.53 8.03
CA HIS A 18 9.54 -4.16 7.65
C HIS A 18 10.25 -3.17 8.58
N ALA A 19 11.08 -2.31 8.03
CA ALA A 19 11.79 -1.32 8.82
C ALA A 19 10.84 -0.19 9.27
N SER A 20 10.90 0.20 10.54
CA SER A 20 9.95 1.10 11.21
C SER A 20 9.97 2.55 10.71
N CYS A 21 11.11 3.00 10.15
CA CYS A 21 11.28 4.36 9.63
C CYS A 21 10.92 4.50 8.15
N PHE A 22 10.61 3.40 7.46
CA PHE A 22 10.36 3.39 6.02
C PHE A 22 8.87 3.32 5.73
N ARG A 23 8.15 4.41 6.03
CA ARG A 23 6.76 4.60 5.59
C ARG A 23 6.64 4.48 4.04
N ASP A 24 7.73 4.74 3.32
CA ASP A 24 7.81 4.69 1.86
C ASP A 24 7.99 3.31 1.24
N LEU A 25 8.10 2.24 2.03
CA LEU A 25 8.24 0.87 1.50
C LEU A 25 6.95 0.05 1.57
N GLY A 26 5.90 0.58 2.20
CA GLY A 26 4.56 0.00 2.08
C GLY A 26 4.09 0.19 0.63
N THR A 27 3.98 -0.88 -0.15
CA THR A 27 3.49 -0.82 -1.54
C THR A 27 2.15 -0.09 -1.66
N SER A 28 1.33 -0.15 -0.60
CA SER A 28 0.09 0.61 -0.48
C SER A 28 0.30 2.13 -0.33
N ASP A 29 1.32 2.57 0.40
CA ASP A 29 1.56 3.97 0.75
C ASP A 29 1.96 4.83 -0.45
N TYR A 30 2.74 4.28 -1.39
CA TYR A 30 3.21 5.02 -2.56
C TYR A 30 2.56 4.62 -3.89
N ASN A 31 1.77 3.54 -3.95
CA ASN A 31 0.98 3.19 -5.14
C ASN A 31 -0.53 3.33 -4.92
N PHE A 32 -1.08 2.52 -4.01
CA PHE A 32 -2.54 2.37 -3.86
C PHE A 32 -3.21 3.62 -3.26
N PHE A 33 -2.68 4.16 -2.16
CA PHE A 33 -3.27 5.34 -1.54
C PHE A 33 -3.20 6.60 -2.41
N PRO A 34 -2.13 6.86 -3.18
CA PRO A 34 -2.16 7.93 -4.18
C PRO A 34 -3.24 7.76 -5.24
N HIS A 35 -3.47 6.54 -5.73
CA HIS A 35 -4.59 6.26 -6.64
C HIS A 35 -5.93 6.53 -5.98
N MET A 36 -6.15 5.98 -4.78
CA MET A 36 -7.40 6.18 -4.03
C MET A 36 -7.63 7.65 -3.70
N ARG A 37 -6.60 8.42 -3.32
CA ARG A 37 -6.73 9.86 -3.06
C ARG A 37 -7.19 10.63 -4.29
N LYS A 38 -6.65 10.31 -5.48
CA LYS A 38 -7.10 10.93 -6.73
C LYS A 38 -8.58 10.62 -6.99
N TRP A 39 -8.99 9.38 -6.78
CA TRP A 39 -10.38 8.96 -6.93
C TRP A 39 -11.30 9.66 -5.91
N LEU A 40 -10.89 9.73 -4.64
CA LEU A 40 -11.62 10.41 -3.56
C LEU A 40 -11.70 11.94 -3.74
N THR A 41 -10.89 12.54 -4.61
CA THR A 41 -10.83 13.99 -4.74
C THR A 41 -12.15 14.51 -5.31
N GLY A 42 -12.85 15.34 -4.53
CA GLY A 42 -14.15 15.91 -4.92
C GLY A 42 -15.35 14.99 -4.65
N MET A 43 -15.14 13.84 -4.00
CA MET A 43 -16.23 12.98 -3.55
C MET A 43 -16.69 13.41 -2.15
N GLU A 44 -18.00 13.48 -1.96
CA GLU A 44 -18.64 13.60 -0.65
C GLU A 44 -19.53 12.39 -0.45
N PHE A 45 -19.48 11.79 0.73
CA PHE A 45 -20.29 10.64 1.07
C PHE A 45 -21.22 10.99 2.23
N ALA A 46 -22.51 10.72 2.09
CA ALA A 46 -23.52 10.99 3.10
C ALA A 46 -23.66 9.83 4.11
N SER A 47 -23.08 8.67 3.82
CA SER A 47 -23.20 7.48 4.67
C SER A 47 -22.05 6.49 4.51
N ASN A 48 -21.86 5.62 5.50
CA ASN A 48 -20.90 4.52 5.43
C ASN A 48 -21.20 3.52 4.30
N VAL A 49 -22.47 3.35 3.93
CA VAL A 49 -22.87 2.48 2.82
C VAL A 49 -22.31 3.03 1.51
N GLU A 50 -22.38 4.34 1.33
CA GLU A 50 -21.87 5.03 0.15
C GLU A 50 -20.33 4.96 0.08
N VAL A 51 -19.65 5.18 1.21
CA VAL A 51 -18.17 5.00 1.29
C VAL A 51 -17.78 3.58 0.90
N THR A 52 -18.52 2.57 1.38
CA THR A 52 -18.22 1.16 1.09
C THR A 52 -18.44 0.85 -0.39
N ALA A 53 -19.57 1.27 -0.96
CA ALA A 53 -19.88 1.09 -2.37
C ALA A 53 -18.85 1.78 -3.27
N GLY A 54 -18.49 3.02 -2.94
CA GLY A 54 -17.47 3.78 -3.63
C GLY A 54 -16.08 3.12 -3.56
N THR A 55 -15.67 2.67 -2.38
CA THR A 55 -14.40 1.95 -2.21
C THR A 55 -14.36 0.67 -3.04
N ASN A 56 -15.46 -0.09 -3.09
CA ASN A 56 -15.56 -1.29 -3.92
C ASN A 56 -15.44 -0.96 -5.41
N ALA A 57 -16.03 0.14 -5.88
CA ALA A 57 -15.90 0.61 -7.25
C ALA A 57 -14.44 0.99 -7.58
N CYS A 58 -13.81 1.82 -6.73
CA CYS A 58 -12.40 2.23 -6.87
C CYS A 58 -11.45 1.02 -6.94
N CYS A 59 -11.65 0.03 -6.08
CA CYS A 59 -10.86 -1.20 -6.08
C CYS A 59 -11.18 -2.12 -7.26
N GLY A 60 -12.44 -2.14 -7.73
CA GLY A 60 -12.89 -2.96 -8.86
C GLY A 60 -12.34 -2.48 -10.21
N GLU A 61 -11.99 -1.20 -10.32
CA GLU A 61 -11.33 -0.62 -11.50
C GLU A 61 -9.84 -1.00 -11.59
N LEU A 62 -9.25 -1.51 -10.51
CA LEU A 62 -7.85 -1.93 -10.49
C LEU A 62 -7.69 -3.28 -11.20
N ASP A 63 -6.98 -3.27 -12.32
CA ASP A 63 -6.73 -4.45 -13.11
C ASP A 63 -5.49 -5.24 -12.61
N LYS A 64 -5.22 -6.35 -13.29
CA LYS A 64 -4.05 -7.19 -12.97
C LYS A 64 -2.73 -6.45 -13.23
N SER A 65 -2.68 -5.54 -14.21
CA SER A 65 -1.46 -4.79 -14.54
C SER A 65 -1.10 -3.79 -13.45
N PHE A 66 -2.09 -3.13 -12.83
CA PHE A 66 -1.88 -2.27 -11.67
C PHE A 66 -1.24 -3.04 -10.51
N ASN A 67 -1.76 -4.22 -10.19
CA ASN A 67 -1.23 -5.05 -9.12
C ASN A 67 0.20 -5.53 -9.39
N MET A 68 0.52 -5.86 -10.64
CA MET A 68 1.87 -6.26 -11.03
C MET A 68 2.85 -5.08 -10.95
N GLY A 69 2.45 -3.90 -11.41
CA GLY A 69 3.25 -2.68 -11.29
C GLY A 69 3.55 -2.31 -9.83
N MET A 70 2.63 -2.55 -8.90
CA MET A 70 2.89 -2.37 -7.47
C MET A 70 4.00 -3.30 -6.95
N VAL A 71 4.04 -4.56 -7.40
CA VAL A 71 5.09 -5.50 -7.00
C VAL A 71 6.43 -5.11 -7.62
N GLU A 72 6.46 -4.78 -8.90
CA GLU A 72 7.68 -4.33 -9.59
C GLU A 72 8.26 -3.06 -8.97
N SER A 73 7.39 -2.13 -8.56
CA SER A 73 7.81 -0.90 -7.90
C SER A 73 8.54 -1.15 -6.57
N LEU A 74 8.26 -2.28 -5.88
CA LEU A 74 8.88 -2.61 -4.61
C LEU A 74 10.38 -2.87 -4.78
N GLU A 75 10.76 -3.59 -5.84
CA GLU A 75 12.17 -3.84 -6.18
C GLU A 75 12.90 -2.52 -6.44
N HIS A 76 12.28 -1.60 -7.17
CA HIS A 76 12.83 -0.28 -7.42
C HIS A 76 13.04 0.52 -6.13
N GLN A 77 12.04 0.55 -5.23
CA GLN A 77 12.16 1.28 -3.96
C GLN A 77 13.22 0.67 -3.03
N TRP A 78 13.31 -0.67 -2.98
CA TRP A 78 14.37 -1.35 -2.23
C TRP A 78 15.75 -1.04 -2.77
N THR A 79 15.91 -1.04 -4.10
CA THR A 79 17.17 -0.66 -4.74
C THR A 79 17.56 0.78 -4.40
N LYS A 80 16.61 1.71 -4.49
CA LYS A 80 16.83 3.10 -4.11
C LYS A 80 17.21 3.24 -2.63
N CYS A 81 16.60 2.46 -1.74
CA CYS A 81 16.92 2.43 -0.31
C CYS A 81 18.35 1.98 -0.03
N ILE A 82 18.78 0.92 -0.72
CA ILE A 82 20.13 0.40 -0.58
C ILE A 82 21.14 1.46 -1.05
N ILE A 83 20.89 2.07 -2.20
CA ILE A 83 21.76 3.12 -2.77
C ILE A 83 21.83 4.34 -1.85
N SER A 84 20.70 4.78 -1.29
CA SER A 84 20.65 5.94 -0.37
C SER A 84 21.16 5.63 1.04
N LYS A 85 21.60 4.39 1.33
CA LYS A 85 21.96 3.92 2.67
C LYS A 85 20.87 4.19 3.71
N GLY A 86 19.61 4.15 3.28
CA GLY A 86 18.45 4.43 4.13
C GLY A 86 18.15 5.92 4.34
N ASP A 87 18.88 6.84 3.71
CA ASP A 87 18.53 8.27 3.71
C ASP A 87 17.44 8.56 2.67
N PHE A 88 16.21 8.18 3.01
CA PHE A 88 15.02 8.51 2.25
C PHE A 88 14.55 9.91 2.64
N ALA A 89 15.24 10.93 2.14
CA ALA A 89 14.73 12.30 2.16
C ALA A 89 13.58 12.40 1.16
N GLN A 90 12.36 12.11 1.62
CA GLN A 90 11.16 12.35 0.83
C GLN A 90 10.98 13.87 0.69
N LYS A 91 11.07 14.37 -0.54
CA LYS A 91 10.76 15.76 -0.91
C LYS A 91 9.30 15.86 -1.35
#